data_AF-A0A7G8F030-F1
#
_entry.id   AF-A0A7G8F030-F1
#
_cell.length_a   1.000
_cell.length_b   1.000
_cell.length_c   1.000
_cell.angle_alpha   90.00
_cell.angle_beta   90.00
_cell.angle_gamma   90.00
#
_symmetry.space_group_name_H-M   'P 1'
#
loop_
_entity.id
_entity.type
_entity.pdbx_description
1 polymer ?
#
loop_
_entity_poly.entity_id
_entity_poly.type
_entity_poly.pdbx_seq_one_letter_code
_entity_poly.pdbx_strand_id
1 'polypeptide(L)'
;MATTLRRELGITSLILTVVTGTIGSGWLLAPYFCARIAGPSSLLAWLLGGAMAFLLAMVFAELGSLVNSSGALAQIPLLSHGRFSGFVGGWSAWISYVALPTIVCWPCCSTSPASSPGSPVTWARPRCSVVPVS
;
A
#
# COMPACT_ATOMS: atom_id res chain seq x y z
N MET A 1 -12.06 -25.68 11.79
CA MET A 1 -12.17 -26.01 10.36
C MET A 1 -11.21 -25.12 9.60
N ALA A 2 -10.07 -25.63 9.15
CA ALA A 2 -9.16 -24.87 8.30
C ALA A 2 -9.64 -25.03 6.84
N THR A 3 -10.13 -23.97 6.23
CA THR A 3 -10.44 -23.94 4.81
C THR A 3 -9.12 -24.01 4.03
N THR A 4 -8.84 -25.15 3.42
CA THR A 4 -7.66 -25.27 2.54
C THR A 4 -7.94 -24.46 1.28
N LEU A 5 -7.31 -23.29 1.16
CA LEU A 5 -7.39 -22.50 -0.08
C LEU A 5 -6.61 -23.23 -1.17
N ARG A 6 -7.24 -23.44 -2.32
CA ARG A 6 -6.57 -24.02 -3.50
C ARG A 6 -5.51 -23.02 -3.97
N ARG A 7 -4.23 -23.38 -3.81
CA ARG A 7 -3.09 -22.50 -4.13
C ARG A 7 -2.82 -22.56 -5.65
N GLU A 8 -3.75 -22.00 -6.43
CA GLU A 8 -3.77 -22.02 -7.91
C GLU A 8 -3.45 -20.63 -8.50
N LEU A 9 -2.75 -19.76 -7.75
CA LEU A 9 -2.29 -18.50 -8.32
C LEU A 9 -1.09 -18.78 -9.23
N GLY A 10 -1.32 -18.71 -10.54
CA GLY A 10 -0.26 -18.74 -11.55
C GLY A 10 0.62 -17.50 -11.48
N ILE A 11 1.85 -17.62 -11.99
CA ILE A 11 2.87 -16.56 -12.03
C ILE A 11 2.31 -15.27 -12.66
N THR A 12 1.49 -15.40 -13.71
CA THR A 12 0.85 -14.25 -14.37
C THR A 12 -0.07 -13.49 -13.43
N SER A 13 -0.91 -14.18 -12.65
CA SER A 13 -1.80 -13.54 -11.67
C SER A 13 -1.02 -12.87 -10.54
N LEU A 14 0.09 -13.48 -10.10
CA LEU A 14 0.99 -12.89 -9.12
C LEU A 14 1.62 -11.58 -9.63
N ILE A 15 2.17 -11.59 -10.85
CA ILE A 15 2.76 -10.40 -11.47
C ILE A 15 1.70 -9.31 -11.65
N LEU A 16 0.53 -9.65 -12.21
CA LEU A 16 -0.56 -8.68 -12.41
C LEU A 16 -1.03 -8.06 -11.10
N THR A 17 -1.05 -8.81 -10.00
CA THR A 17 -1.41 -8.29 -8.67
C THR A 17 -0.39 -7.26 -8.20
N VAL A 18 0.91 -7.58 -8.32
CA VAL A 18 2.00 -6.66 -7.93
C VAL A 18 2.01 -5.42 -8.82
N VAL A 19 1.85 -5.60 -10.13
CA VAL A 19 1.79 -4.50 -11.11
C VAL A 19 0.62 -3.58 -10.83
N THR A 20 -0.57 -4.12 -10.59
CA THR A 20 -1.77 -3.33 -10.25
C THR A 20 -1.61 -2.60 -8.91
N GLY A 21 -0.98 -3.24 -7.92
CA GLY A 21 -0.67 -2.62 -6.64
C GLY A 21 0.36 -1.47 -6.74
N THR A 22 1.33 -1.59 -7.66
CA THR A 22 2.42 -0.61 -7.82
C THR A 22 2.02 0.56 -8.73
N ILE A 23 1.30 0.28 -9.84
CA ILE A 23 0.79 1.28 -10.79
C ILE A 23 -0.36 2.12 -10.19
N GLY A 24 -0.79 1.82 -8.96
CA GLY A 24 -1.75 2.63 -8.22
C GLY A 24 -1.30 4.09 -7.99
N SER A 25 -2.11 4.84 -7.24
CA SER A 25 -1.93 6.28 -7.02
C SER A 25 -0.54 6.66 -6.46
N GLY A 26 0.17 5.74 -5.80
CA GLY A 26 1.51 5.96 -5.26
C GLY A 26 2.56 6.34 -6.30
N TRP A 27 2.52 5.75 -7.50
CA TRP A 27 3.47 6.08 -8.57
C TRP A 27 3.30 7.51 -9.11
N LEU A 28 2.07 8.04 -9.11
CA LEU A 28 1.76 9.39 -9.57
C LEU A 28 1.89 10.44 -8.45
N LEU A 29 1.53 10.07 -7.22
CA LEU A 29 1.63 10.96 -6.05
C LEU A 29 3.08 11.17 -5.63
N ALA A 30 3.94 10.15 -5.71
CA ALA A 30 5.36 10.25 -5.36
C ALA A 30 6.09 11.39 -6.11
N PRO A 31 6.11 11.46 -7.46
CA PRO A 31 6.76 12.55 -8.18
C PRO A 31 6.06 13.89 -7.96
N TYR A 32 4.74 13.92 -7.76
CA TYR A 32 3.99 15.14 -7.45
C TYR A 32 4.43 15.77 -6.11
N PHE A 33 4.54 14.96 -5.05
CA PHE A 33 5.04 15.42 -3.76
C PHE A 33 6.52 15.79 -3.81
N CYS A 34 7.36 15.00 -4.50
CA CYS A 34 8.77 15.35 -4.70
C CYS A 34 8.93 16.67 -5.47
N ALA A 35 8.10 16.94 -6.48
CA ALA A 35 8.14 18.19 -7.25
C ALA A 35 7.75 19.40 -6.41
N ARG A 36 6.77 19.26 -5.51
CA ARG A 36 6.38 20.34 -4.60
C ARG A 36 7.48 20.70 -3.59
N ILE A 37 8.30 19.74 -3.18
CA ILE A 37 9.32 19.94 -2.15
C ILE A 37 10.67 20.35 -2.76
N ALA A 38 11.09 19.70 -3.85
CA ALA A 38 12.43 19.84 -4.43
C ALA A 38 12.50 20.71 -5.70
N GLY A 39 11.37 21.19 -6.23
CA GLY A 39 11.34 21.98 -7.48
C GLY A 39 11.91 21.19 -8.68
N PRO A 40 12.67 21.82 -9.60
CA PRO A 40 13.13 21.18 -10.84
C PRO A 40 14.12 20.01 -10.62
N SER A 41 14.72 19.88 -9.43
CA SER A 41 15.55 18.71 -9.07
C SER A 41 14.76 17.46 -8.67
N SER A 42 13.43 17.46 -8.80
CA SER A 42 12.56 16.32 -8.47
C SER A 42 12.94 15.02 -9.21
N LEU A 43 13.43 15.12 -10.45
CA LEU A 43 13.86 13.95 -11.22
C LEU A 43 15.01 13.18 -10.55
N LEU A 44 15.97 13.90 -9.94
CA LEU A 44 17.09 13.29 -9.23
C LEU A 44 16.64 12.59 -7.96
N ALA A 45 15.72 13.22 -7.20
CA ALA A 45 15.15 12.61 -6.01
C ALA A 45 14.36 11.33 -6.35
N TRP A 46 13.63 11.34 -7.47
CA TRP A 46 12.87 10.19 -7.93
C TRP A 46 13.77 9.04 -8.41
N LEU A 47 14.82 9.34 -9.19
CA LEU A 47 15.84 8.36 -9.60
C LEU A 47 16.52 7.72 -8.41
N LEU A 48 16.91 8.52 -7.40
CA LEU A 48 17.54 8.01 -6.19
C LEU A 48 16.56 7.14 -5.38
N GLY A 49 15.30 7.55 -5.26
CA GLY A 49 14.25 6.75 -4.63
C GLY A 49 14.00 5.42 -5.34
N GLY A 50 13.96 5.43 -6.67
CA GLY A 50 13.85 4.23 -7.50
C GLY A 50 15.03 3.29 -7.35
N ALA A 51 16.26 3.82 -7.31
CA ALA A 51 17.46 3.03 -7.09
C ALA A 51 17.45 2.34 -5.71
N MET A 52 17.05 3.05 -4.65
CA MET A 52 16.92 2.47 -3.31
C MET A 52 15.82 1.41 -3.25
N ALA A 53 14.67 1.66 -3.88
CA ALA A 53 13.58 0.69 -3.96
C ALA A 53 13.99 -0.58 -4.73
N PHE A 54 14.80 -0.46 -5.79
CA PHE A 54 15.33 -1.59 -6.55
C PHE A 54 16.26 -2.47 -5.70
N LEU A 55 17.16 -1.85 -4.93
CA LEU A 55 18.01 -2.59 -3.98
C LEU A 55 17.17 -3.32 -2.93
N LEU A 56 16.11 -2.68 -2.43
CA LEU A 56 15.19 -3.31 -1.49
C LEU A 56 14.46 -4.50 -2.13
N ALA A 57 14.02 -4.37 -3.38
CA ALA A 57 13.36 -5.44 -4.11
C ALA A 57 14.27 -6.66 -4.31
N MET A 58 15.57 -6.46 -4.57
CA MET A 58 16.55 -7.54 -4.64
C MET A 58 16.64 -8.30 -3.30
N VAL A 59 16.71 -7.59 -2.17
CA VAL A 59 16.73 -8.21 -0.83
C VAL A 59 15.45 -9.02 -0.58
N PHE A 60 14.29 -8.47 -0.95
CA PHE A 60 13.02 -9.18 -0.84
C PHE A 60 12.90 -10.37 -1.79
N ALA A 61 13.55 -10.34 -2.96
CA ALA A 61 13.60 -11.48 -3.88
C ALA A 61 14.40 -12.65 -3.28
N GLU A 62 15.57 -12.36 -2.69
CA GLU A 62 16.37 -13.35 -1.97
C GLU A 62 15.59 -13.94 -0.79
N LEU A 63 15.01 -13.10 0.06
CA LEU A 63 14.20 -13.54 1.20
C LEU A 63 12.93 -14.31 0.79
N GLY A 64 12.29 -13.89 -0.30
CA GLY A 64 11.07 -14.53 -0.83
C GLY A 64 11.33 -15.92 -1.39
N SER A 65 12.54 -16.20 -1.88
CA SER A 65 12.95 -17.55 -2.28
C SER A 65 13.16 -18.49 -1.09
N LEU A 66 13.56 -17.94 0.07
CA LEU A 66 13.87 -18.70 1.29
C LEU A 66 12.64 -18.94 2.18
N VAL A 67 11.73 -17.97 2.28
CA VAL A 67 10.58 -18.02 3.21
C VAL A 67 9.26 -18.02 2.44
N ASN A 68 8.77 -19.22 2.10
CA ASN A 68 7.52 -19.39 1.35
C ASN A 68 6.30 -19.65 2.25
N SER A 69 5.99 -18.69 3.11
CA SER A 69 4.89 -18.82 4.06
C SER A 69 4.00 -17.56 4.06
N SER A 70 2.70 -17.76 4.33
CA SER A 70 1.66 -16.75 4.15
C SER A 70 1.80 -15.66 5.22
N GLY A 71 2.43 -14.54 4.87
CA GLY A 71 2.63 -13.39 5.76
C GLY A 71 4.09 -12.96 5.95
N ALA A 72 4.85 -12.89 4.86
CA ALA A 72 6.30 -12.61 4.87
C ALA A 72 6.70 -11.41 5.75
N LEU A 73 5.94 -10.30 5.71
CA LEU A 73 6.25 -9.07 6.45
C LEU A 73 6.24 -9.22 7.98
N ALA A 74 5.44 -10.12 8.53
CA ALA A 74 5.41 -10.39 9.97
C ALA A 74 6.23 -11.65 10.34
N GLN A 75 6.37 -12.58 9.39
CA GLN A 75 7.02 -13.86 9.64
C GLN A 75 8.54 -13.81 9.51
N ILE A 76 9.08 -13.04 8.56
CA ILE A 76 10.52 -12.81 8.44
C ILE A 76 11.11 -12.20 9.73
N PRO A 77 10.51 -11.13 10.31
CA PRO A 77 10.98 -10.59 11.59
C PRO A 77 10.74 -11.54 12.78
N LEU A 78 9.67 -12.34 12.76
CA LEU A 78 9.41 -13.37 13.78
C LEU A 78 10.52 -14.44 13.81
N LEU A 79 10.97 -14.88 12.63
CA LEU A 79 12.03 -15.89 12.47
C LEU A 79 13.42 -15.34 12.84
N SER A 80 13.65 -14.04 12.65
CA SER A 80 14.97 -13.42 12.86
C SER A 80 15.18 -12.92 14.29
N HIS A 81 14.19 -12.24 14.88
CA HIS A 81 14.32 -11.52 16.16
C HIS A 81 13.24 -11.92 17.19
N GLY A 82 12.43 -12.95 16.90
CA GLY A 82 11.42 -13.49 17.81
C GLY A 82 10.10 -12.71 17.83
N ARG A 83 9.25 -13.05 18.82
CA ARG A 83 7.82 -12.65 18.90
C ARG A 83 7.58 -11.15 18.90
N PHE A 84 8.47 -10.35 19.49
CA PHE A 84 8.31 -8.90 19.57
C PHE A 84 8.51 -8.23 18.20
N SER A 85 9.53 -8.62 17.44
CA SER A 85 9.80 -8.07 16.11
C SER A 85 8.68 -8.44 15.11
N GLY A 86 8.17 -9.67 15.19
CA GLY A 86 7.00 -10.08 14.41
C GLY A 86 5.73 -9.28 14.73
N PHE A 87 5.51 -8.95 16.01
CA PHE A 87 4.40 -8.09 16.43
C PHE A 87 4.53 -6.67 15.89
N VAL A 88 5.71 -6.05 16.00
CA VAL A 88 5.97 -4.71 15.47
C VAL A 88 5.82 -4.67 13.95
N GLY A 89 6.35 -5.68 13.23
CA GLY A 89 6.19 -5.79 11.78
C GLY A 89 4.73 -5.91 11.36
N GLY A 90 3.96 -6.80 12.02
CA GLY A 90 2.52 -6.94 11.77
C GLY A 90 1.74 -5.66 12.05
N TRP A 91 2.03 -4.98 13.17
CA TRP A 91 1.39 -3.70 13.50
C TRP A 91 1.71 -2.59 12.51
N SER A 92 2.97 -2.48 12.07
CA SER A 92 3.35 -1.48 11.06
C SER A 92 2.64 -1.70 9.72
N ALA A 93 2.47 -2.96 9.30
CA ALA A 93 1.74 -3.30 8.09
C ALA A 93 0.26 -2.93 8.23
N TRP A 94 -0.35 -3.23 9.37
CA TRP A 94 -1.74 -2.88 9.65
C TRP A 94 -1.96 -1.35 9.63
N ILE A 95 -1.11 -0.58 10.31
CA ILE A 95 -1.18 0.89 10.31
C ILE A 95 -1.04 1.44 8.89
N SER A 96 -0.12 0.89 8.11
CA SER A 96 0.08 1.30 6.71
C SER A 96 -1.19 1.07 5.87
N TYR A 97 -1.82 -0.09 6.00
CA TYR A 97 -3.08 -0.38 5.29
C TYR A 97 -4.24 0.52 5.69
N VAL A 98 -4.31 0.97 6.96
CA VAL A 98 -5.33 1.91 7.42
C VAL A 98 -5.05 3.34 6.95
N ALA A 99 -3.78 3.75 6.92
CA ALA A 99 -3.39 5.11 6.56
C ALA A 99 -3.55 5.41 5.06
N LEU A 100 -3.25 4.45 4.19
CA LEU A 100 -3.33 4.60 2.73
C LEU A 100 -4.71 5.02 2.19
N PRO A 101 -5.85 4.39 2.57
CA PRO A 101 -7.16 4.85 2.14
C PRO A 101 -7.51 6.23 2.71
N THR A 102 -7.04 6.57 3.92
CA THR A 102 -7.28 7.88 4.53
C THR A 102 -6.61 9.01 3.75
N ILE A 103 -5.33 8.85 3.36
CA ILE A 103 -4.60 9.89 2.62
C ILE A 103 -5.16 10.11 1.21
N VAL A 104 -5.64 9.07 0.53
CA VAL A 104 -6.21 9.20 -0.82
C VAL A 104 -7.65 9.72 -0.79
N CYS A 105 -8.43 9.36 0.23
CA CYS A 105 -9.82 9.78 0.35
C CYS A 105 -9.94 11.24 0.77
N TRP A 106 -9.01 11.75 1.60
CA TRP A 106 -9.06 13.13 2.10
C TRP A 106 -9.15 14.19 0.98
N PRO A 107 -8.30 14.19 -0.06
CA PRO A 107 -8.43 15.10 -1.21
C PRO A 107 -9.72 14.89 -2.02
N CYS A 108 -10.19 13.65 -2.18
CA CYS A 108 -11.44 13.37 -2.89
C CYS A 108 -12.64 13.98 -2.17
N CYS A 109 -12.69 13.88 -0.84
CA CYS A 109 -13.73 14.51 -0.02
C CYS A 109 -13.63 16.03 -0.01
N SER A 110 -12.42 16.62 0.00
CA SER A 110 -12.27 18.09 0.00
C SER A 110 -12.68 18.74 -1.32
N THR A 111 -12.56 18.02 -2.44
CA THR A 111 -12.87 18.52 -3.78
C THR A 111 -14.28 18.12 -4.24
N SER A 112 -15.01 17.37 -3.42
CA SER A 112 -16.39 16.99 -3.70
C SER A 112 -17.28 18.23 -3.72
N PRO A 113 -18.04 18.51 -4.81
CA PRO A 113 -18.99 19.61 -4.87
C PRO A 113 -20.25 19.26 -4.06
N ALA A 114 -20.10 19.05 -2.74
CA ALA A 114 -21.18 18.69 -1.83
C ALA A 114 -21.81 19.92 -1.14
N SER A 115 -21.36 21.13 -1.46
CA SER A 115 -21.83 22.38 -0.85
C SER A 115 -22.90 23.13 -1.66
N SER A 116 -23.28 22.67 -2.86
CA SER A 116 -24.36 23.30 -3.64
C SER A 116 -25.74 22.85 -3.16
N PRO A 117 -26.58 23.75 -2.59
CA PRO A 117 -27.92 23.41 -2.14
C PRO A 117 -28.83 23.23 -3.37
N GLY A 118 -29.00 22.00 -3.86
CA GLY A 118 -29.96 21.72 -4.93
C GLY A 118 -29.75 20.48 -5.80
N SER A 119 -28.67 19.71 -5.65
CA SER A 119 -28.46 18.52 -6.50
C SER A 119 -29.29 17.30 -6.02
N PRO A 120 -30.00 16.59 -6.91
CA PRO A 120 -30.83 15.42 -6.56
C PRO A 120 -30.01 14.14 -6.22
N VAL A 121 -28.70 14.26 -6.04
CA VAL A 121 -27.79 13.13 -5.85
C VAL A 121 -27.65 12.80 -4.36
N THR A 122 -28.70 12.23 -3.78
CA THR A 122 -28.70 11.69 -2.40
C THR A 122 -27.93 10.37 -2.27
N TRP A 123 -27.62 9.70 -3.40
CA TRP A 123 -26.88 8.43 -3.46
C TRP A 123 -25.36 8.59 -3.31
N ALA A 124 -24.81 9.79 -3.48
CA ALA A 124 -23.39 10.09 -3.27
C ALA A 124 -23.07 10.43 -1.81
N ARG A 125 -23.78 9.82 -0.87
CA ARG A 125 -23.29 9.66 0.51
C ARG A 125 -22.67 8.27 0.62
N PRO A 126 -21.42 8.03 0.17
CA PRO A 126 -20.63 7.01 0.83
C PRO A 126 -20.46 7.58 2.24
N ARG A 127 -21.23 7.03 3.17
CA ARG A 127 -21.16 7.37 4.57
C ARG A 127 -19.69 7.19 4.94
N CYS A 128 -18.94 8.30 5.06
CA CYS A 128 -17.61 8.33 5.66
C CYS A 128 -17.73 8.04 7.18
N SER A 129 -18.61 7.13 7.56
CA SER A 129 -18.47 6.38 8.79
C SER A 129 -17.38 5.38 8.49
N VAL A 130 -16.18 5.69 9.00
CA VAL A 130 -15.18 4.72 9.44
C VAL A 130 -15.85 3.36 9.58
N VAL A 131 -15.58 2.44 8.67
CA VAL A 131 -15.95 1.04 8.86
C VAL A 131 -15.18 0.60 10.10
N PRO A 132 -15.85 0.28 11.22
CA PRO A 132 -15.14 -0.27 12.36
C PRO A 132 -14.59 -1.60 11.91
N VAL A 133 -13.26 -1.74 11.98
CA VAL A 133 -12.59 -3.04 11.92
C VAL A 133 -13.22 -3.89 13.03
N SER A 134 -13.96 -4.91 12.63
CA SER A 134 -14.48 -6.00 13.46
C SER A 134 -14.11 -7.31 12.80
#